data_AF-A0A9E2X3J9-F1
#
_entry.id   AF-A0A9E2X3J9-F1
#
_cell.length_a   1.000
_cell.length_b   1.000
_cell.length_c   1.000
_cell.angle_alpha   90.00
_cell.angle_beta   90.00
_cell.angle_gamma   90.00
#
_symmetry.space_group_name_H-M   'P 1'
#
loop_
_entity.id
_entity.type
_entity.pdbx_description
1 polymer ?
#
loop_
_entity_poly.entity_id
_entity_poly.type
_entity_poly.pdbx_seq_one_letter_code
_entity_poly.pdbx_strand_id
1 'polypeptide(L)'
;MRQYLLTLFSFLLVLSGFMARATHIRAGEIIVRRTSNITLSFEITVVGYTDAGDSQIEFGGGVLRLGDDNVVNGPFTTSKETLDNDTEKVFFTVNHTYSRPNAAGYLINYQEDFRNDDIININNGNSVQTTFYTETLIIIDPFFGINNSPVLTVPPVDFAAIGSRFVHNPGAFDPDGDSLAYRFTSVKRAQNTVVGGYRELIHEDFYTNFPQGNESQTGPPTLTLDSRYGDLIW
;
A
#
# COMPACT_ATOMS: atom_id res chain seq x y z
N MET A 1 25.33 -14.21 -48.80
CA MET A 1 24.01 -14.32 -48.14
C MET A 1 24.06 -14.98 -46.77
N ARG A 2 24.61 -16.20 -46.62
CA ARG A 2 24.63 -16.95 -45.34
C ARG A 2 25.29 -16.22 -44.14
N GLN A 3 26.31 -15.40 -44.40
CA GLN A 3 27.04 -14.65 -43.37
C GLN A 3 26.27 -13.43 -42.83
N TYR A 4 25.41 -12.82 -43.66
CA TYR A 4 24.53 -11.71 -43.24
C TYR A 4 23.30 -12.20 -42.47
N LEU A 5 22.81 -13.40 -42.77
CA LEU A 5 21.75 -14.07 -41.99
C LEU A 5 22.21 -14.44 -40.58
N LEU A 6 23.47 -14.86 -40.41
CA LEU A 6 24.04 -15.19 -39.10
C LEU A 6 24.25 -13.94 -38.23
N THR A 7 24.70 -12.82 -38.79
CA THR A 7 24.82 -11.55 -38.05
C THR A 7 23.47 -10.95 -37.69
N LEU A 8 22.46 -11.05 -38.56
CA LEU A 8 21.09 -10.61 -38.26
C LEU A 8 20.45 -11.46 -37.15
N PHE A 9 20.69 -12.77 -37.15
CA PHE A 9 20.19 -13.68 -36.11
C PHE A 9 20.86 -13.45 -34.75
N SER A 10 22.18 -13.20 -34.73
CA SER A 10 22.88 -12.80 -33.51
C SER A 10 22.46 -11.42 -32.98
N PHE A 11 22.08 -10.48 -33.85
CA PHE A 11 21.55 -9.18 -33.44
C PHE A 11 20.14 -9.29 -32.85
N LEU A 12 19.30 -10.19 -33.37
CA LEU A 12 17.96 -10.48 -32.79
C LEU A 12 18.02 -11.18 -31.43
N LEU A 13 19.02 -12.06 -31.19
CA LEU A 13 19.17 -12.73 -29.90
C LEU A 13 19.63 -11.77 -28.78
N VAL A 14 20.42 -10.74 -29.10
CA VAL A 14 20.82 -9.70 -28.13
C VAL A 14 19.63 -8.83 -27.71
N LEU A 15 18.57 -8.75 -28.52
CA LEU A 15 17.31 -8.06 -28.20
C LEU A 15 16.32 -8.90 -27.38
N SER A 16 16.59 -10.18 -27.15
CA SER A 16 15.69 -11.09 -26.41
C SER A 16 15.96 -11.19 -24.90
N GLY A 17 16.82 -10.31 -24.36
CA GLY A 17 17.29 -10.36 -22.97
C GLY A 17 16.48 -9.56 -21.94
N PHE A 18 15.30 -9.02 -22.27
CA PHE A 18 14.48 -8.35 -21.27
C PHE A 18 13.69 -9.37 -20.45
N MET A 19 14.32 -9.93 -19.41
CA MET A 19 13.56 -10.37 -18.24
C MET A 19 13.08 -9.11 -17.52
N ALA A 20 11.94 -8.57 -17.96
CA ALA A 20 11.17 -7.60 -17.18
C ALA A 20 10.58 -8.36 -15.99
N ARG A 21 11.35 -8.44 -14.90
CA ARG A 21 10.89 -8.97 -13.62
C ARG A 21 10.65 -7.79 -12.71
N ALA A 22 9.41 -7.33 -12.71
CA ALA A 22 8.97 -6.27 -11.83
C ALA A 22 8.37 -6.89 -10.56
N THR A 23 8.71 -6.33 -9.41
CA THR A 23 8.05 -6.59 -8.12
C THR A 23 7.38 -5.32 -7.71
N HIS A 24 6.16 -5.49 -7.26
CA HIS A 24 5.27 -4.39 -7.23
C HIS A 24 4.50 -4.35 -5.93
N ILE A 25 4.24 -3.12 -5.48
CA ILE A 25 3.58 -2.85 -4.21
C ILE A 25 2.06 -2.90 -4.43
N ARG A 26 1.41 -3.89 -3.82
CA ARG A 26 -0.04 -4.06 -3.79
C ARG A 26 -0.69 -3.14 -2.77
N ALA A 27 -0.14 -3.14 -1.56
CA ALA A 27 -0.66 -2.38 -0.43
C ALA A 27 0.47 -2.06 0.58
N GLY A 28 0.16 -1.23 1.56
CA GLY A 28 1.08 -0.99 2.67
C GLY A 28 0.50 -0.08 3.74
N GLU A 29 1.12 -0.16 4.91
CA GLU A 29 0.68 0.50 6.14
C GLU A 29 1.90 0.96 6.96
N ILE A 30 1.67 1.91 7.86
CA ILE A 30 2.68 2.39 8.80
C ILE A 30 2.11 2.19 10.21
N ILE A 31 2.81 1.38 10.99
CA ILE A 31 2.51 1.08 12.38
C ILE A 31 3.48 1.88 13.25
N VAL A 32 2.95 2.55 14.27
CA VAL A 32 3.74 3.38 15.18
C VAL A 32 3.48 2.93 16.60
N ARG A 33 4.55 2.51 17.27
CA ARG A 33 4.49 2.02 18.64
C ARG A 33 5.40 2.84 19.54
N ARG A 34 4.88 3.29 20.68
CA ARG A 34 5.67 3.95 21.70
C ARG A 34 6.59 2.94 22.40
N THR A 35 7.88 3.24 22.49
CA THR A 35 8.87 2.34 23.12
C THR A 35 9.33 2.81 24.50
N SER A 36 9.02 4.05 24.87
CA SER A 36 9.44 4.64 26.14
C SER A 36 8.33 5.47 26.76
N ASN A 37 8.16 5.27 28.08
CA ASN A 37 7.19 6.00 28.89
C ASN A 37 7.75 7.34 29.40
N ILE A 38 9.05 7.61 29.16
CA ILE A 38 9.76 8.79 29.67
C ILE A 38 10.17 9.70 28.50
N THR A 39 10.74 9.11 27.45
CA THR A 39 11.18 9.84 26.25
C THR A 39 10.16 9.71 25.14
N LEU A 40 10.15 10.64 24.19
CA LEU A 40 9.27 10.60 23.02
C LEU A 40 9.75 9.62 21.94
N SER A 41 10.13 8.42 22.36
CA SER A 41 10.75 7.40 21.51
C SER A 41 9.71 6.41 20.98
N PHE A 42 9.76 6.18 19.67
CA PHE A 42 8.85 5.33 18.93
C PHE A 42 9.61 4.35 18.04
N GLU A 43 8.98 3.22 17.84
CA GLU A 43 9.28 2.25 16.80
C GLU A 43 8.28 2.48 15.66
N ILE A 44 8.78 2.75 14.46
CA ILE A 44 7.98 3.02 13.27
C ILE A 44 8.24 1.87 12.30
N THR A 45 7.22 1.06 12.07
CA THR A 45 7.28 -0.09 11.17
C THR A 45 6.52 0.24 9.90
N VAL A 46 7.19 0.13 8.75
CA VAL A 46 6.55 0.20 7.44
C VAL A 46 6.36 -1.22 6.95
N VAL A 47 5.12 -1.56 6.58
CA VAL A 47 4.76 -2.86 6.01
C VAL A 47 4.31 -2.64 4.57
N GLY A 48 4.88 -3.40 3.66
CA GLY A 48 4.45 -3.53 2.27
C GLY A 48 3.92 -4.94 2.01
N TYR A 49 2.88 -5.02 1.20
CA TYR A 49 2.39 -6.27 0.62
C TYR A 49 2.76 -6.25 -0.85
N THR A 50 3.59 -7.19 -1.28
CA THR A 50 4.14 -7.25 -2.65
C THR A 50 3.79 -8.57 -3.32
N ASP A 51 3.85 -8.62 -4.65
CA ASP A 51 3.82 -9.90 -5.36
C ASP A 51 4.94 -10.82 -4.83
N ALA A 52 4.63 -12.09 -4.58
CA ALA A 52 5.63 -13.10 -4.19
C ALA A 52 6.51 -13.47 -5.39
N GLY A 53 7.81 -13.61 -5.16
CA GLY A 53 8.75 -14.07 -6.19
C GLY A 53 10.11 -13.35 -6.22
N ASP A 54 11.05 -13.98 -6.93
CA ASP A 54 12.44 -13.53 -7.05
C ASP A 54 12.59 -12.45 -8.13
N SER A 55 12.33 -11.23 -7.69
CA SER A 55 12.49 -10.00 -8.46
C SER A 55 13.82 -9.32 -8.20
N GLN A 56 14.19 -8.39 -9.08
CA GLN A 56 15.37 -7.54 -8.86
C GLN A 56 15.07 -6.25 -8.10
N ILE A 57 13.79 -5.91 -7.86
CA ILE A 57 13.38 -4.69 -7.14
C ILE A 57 12.86 -5.10 -5.76
N GLU A 58 13.65 -4.89 -4.71
CA GLU A 58 13.19 -5.22 -3.37
C GLU A 58 12.47 -4.04 -2.73
N PHE A 59 11.33 -4.32 -2.07
CA PHE A 59 10.65 -3.33 -1.23
C PHE A 59 11.61 -2.76 -0.18
N GLY A 60 11.48 -1.47 0.11
CA GLY A 60 12.37 -0.76 1.01
C GLY A 60 13.37 0.14 0.28
N GLY A 61 13.21 0.39 -1.01
CA GLY A 61 14.00 1.38 -1.76
C GLY A 61 13.53 2.83 -1.60
N GLY A 62 12.43 3.04 -0.87
CA GLY A 62 11.74 4.32 -0.78
C GLY A 62 12.32 5.33 0.23
N VAL A 63 11.50 6.34 0.52
CA VAL A 63 11.81 7.45 1.43
C VAL A 63 10.77 7.48 2.56
N LEU A 64 11.24 7.40 3.79
CA LEU A 64 10.43 7.56 5.00
C LEU A 64 10.63 8.98 5.56
N ARG A 65 9.56 9.77 5.65
CA ARG A 65 9.55 11.09 6.28
C ARG A 65 8.86 10.98 7.63
N LEU A 66 9.49 11.47 8.70
CA LEU A 66 9.04 11.25 10.08
C LEU A 66 8.13 12.36 10.63
N GLY A 67 7.88 13.39 9.82
CA GLY A 67 6.99 14.50 10.18
C GLY A 67 7.65 15.61 11.01
N ASP A 68 8.95 15.52 11.30
CA ASP A 68 9.72 16.49 12.11
C ASP A 68 11.05 16.91 11.44
N ASP A 69 11.01 17.14 10.13
CA ASP A 69 12.15 17.43 9.23
C ASP A 69 13.13 16.26 9.03
N ASN A 70 13.03 15.19 9.82
CA ASN A 70 13.83 13.98 9.61
C ASN A 70 13.31 13.17 8.42
N VAL A 71 14.27 12.72 7.61
CA VAL A 71 14.05 11.90 6.43
C VAL A 71 15.04 10.74 6.47
N VAL A 72 14.54 9.52 6.30
CA VAL A 72 15.33 8.31 6.22
C VAL A 72 15.16 7.74 4.81
N ASN A 73 16.27 7.57 4.10
CA ASN A 73 16.26 7.02 2.74
C ASN A 73 16.68 5.55 2.78
N GLY A 74 16.07 4.73 1.93
CA GLY A 74 16.48 3.35 1.70
C GLY A 74 17.85 3.23 0.98
N PRO A 75 18.29 2.00 0.68
CA PRO A 75 17.56 0.76 0.92
C PRO A 75 17.47 0.41 2.41
N PHE A 76 16.27 0.06 2.87
CA PHE A 76 16.05 -0.44 4.23
C PHE A 76 16.41 -1.91 4.34
N THR A 77 16.92 -2.33 5.50
CA THR A 77 17.04 -3.76 5.81
C THR A 77 15.66 -4.31 6.15
N THR A 78 15.15 -5.19 5.30
CA THR A 78 13.79 -5.74 5.41
C THR A 78 13.77 -7.17 5.93
N SER A 79 12.64 -7.53 6.54
CA SER A 79 12.23 -8.91 6.81
C SER A 79 11.05 -9.25 5.91
N LYS A 80 10.92 -10.54 5.56
CA LYS A 80 9.89 -11.02 4.64
C LYS A 80 9.16 -12.22 5.22
N GLU A 81 7.87 -12.30 4.97
CA GLU A 81 6.98 -13.42 5.28
C GLU A 81 6.15 -13.73 4.03
N THR A 82 6.20 -14.97 3.54
CA THR A 82 5.32 -15.40 2.44
C THR A 82 3.91 -15.61 2.96
N LEU A 83 2.94 -15.00 2.30
CA LEU A 83 1.52 -15.18 2.53
C LEU A 83 0.89 -15.99 1.39
N ASP A 84 -0.40 -16.26 1.50
CA ASP A 84 -1.17 -16.88 0.42
C ASP A 84 -1.32 -15.94 -0.81
N ASN A 85 -1.89 -16.46 -1.89
CA ASN A 85 -2.27 -15.68 -3.09
C ASN A 85 -1.10 -14.94 -3.75
N ASP A 86 0.05 -15.61 -3.84
CA ASP A 86 1.30 -15.07 -4.41
C ASP A 86 1.61 -13.67 -3.84
N THR A 87 1.50 -13.52 -2.52
CA THR A 87 1.80 -12.28 -1.81
C THR A 87 2.91 -12.48 -0.78
N GLU A 88 3.83 -11.54 -0.69
CA GLU A 88 4.81 -11.43 0.39
C GLU A 88 4.51 -10.21 1.25
N LYS A 89 4.58 -10.38 2.57
CA LYS A 89 4.63 -9.29 3.53
C LYS A 89 6.08 -8.93 3.78
N VAL A 90 6.48 -7.72 3.38
CA VAL A 90 7.83 -7.19 3.57
C VAL A 90 7.77 -6.01 4.51
N PHE A 91 8.66 -5.95 5.50
CA PHE A 91 8.64 -4.85 6.46
C PHE A 91 10.03 -4.47 6.95
N PHE A 92 10.17 -3.21 7.35
CA PHE A 92 11.35 -2.69 8.05
C PHE A 92 10.92 -1.79 9.20
N THR A 93 11.84 -1.53 10.12
CA THR A 93 11.57 -0.74 11.33
C THR A 93 12.63 0.33 11.51
N VAL A 94 12.18 1.54 11.88
CA VAL A 94 13.01 2.69 12.22
C VAL A 94 12.65 3.15 13.62
N ASN A 95 13.66 3.27 14.49
CA ASN A 95 13.49 3.91 15.79
C ASN A 95 13.69 5.41 15.66
N HIS A 96 12.75 6.20 16.22
CA HIS A 96 12.82 7.65 16.19
C HIS A 96 12.46 8.25 17.55
N THR A 97 13.07 9.38 17.90
CA THR A 97 12.71 10.13 19.12
C THR A 97 12.37 11.56 18.77
N TYR A 98 11.11 11.93 18.98
CA TYR A 98 10.66 13.30 18.76
C TYR A 98 11.19 14.22 19.87
N SER A 99 11.56 15.45 19.50
CA SER A 99 12.13 16.42 20.45
C SER A 99 11.07 17.08 21.35
N ARG A 100 9.80 17.07 20.93
CA ARG A 100 8.69 17.74 21.63
C ARG A 100 7.34 17.08 21.32
N PRO A 101 6.31 17.30 22.15
CA PRO A 101 4.93 17.00 21.79
C PRO A 101 4.45 17.88 20.62
N ASN A 102 3.41 17.44 19.91
CA ASN A 102 2.82 18.19 18.79
C ASN A 102 1.32 17.90 18.68
N ALA A 103 0.51 18.86 19.09
CA ALA A 103 -0.96 18.78 19.02
C ALA A 103 -1.50 18.80 17.57
N ALA A 104 -0.73 19.33 16.61
CA ALA A 104 -1.08 19.25 15.18
C ALA A 104 -0.69 17.89 14.55
N GLY A 105 0.09 17.09 15.27
CA GLY A 105 0.54 15.77 14.87
C GLY A 105 1.78 15.74 13.97
N TYR A 106 2.43 14.58 13.94
CA TYR A 106 3.54 14.24 13.06
C TYR A 106 3.02 13.38 11.91
N LEU A 107 3.04 13.92 10.70
CA LEU A 107 2.64 13.18 9.50
C LEU A 107 3.82 12.33 9.03
N ILE A 108 3.79 11.06 9.38
CA ILE A 108 4.76 10.07 8.93
C ILE A 108 4.28 9.54 7.59
N ASN A 109 5.14 9.52 6.58
CA ASN A 109 4.79 8.97 5.28
C ASN A 109 5.93 8.21 4.64
N TYR A 110 5.55 7.19 3.88
CA TYR A 110 6.45 6.37 3.10
C TYR A 110 6.09 6.48 1.62
N GLN A 111 7.10 6.72 0.80
CA GLN A 111 6.97 6.84 -0.64
C GLN A 111 8.01 5.95 -1.33
N GLU A 112 7.55 5.09 -2.23
CA GLU A 112 8.42 4.19 -3.00
C GLU A 112 7.89 4.07 -4.43
N ASP A 113 8.80 4.02 -5.40
CA ASP A 113 8.42 3.90 -6.81
C ASP A 113 7.92 2.48 -7.12
N PHE A 114 7.03 2.42 -8.11
CA PHE A 114 6.44 1.21 -8.68
C PHE A 114 5.37 0.51 -7.81
N ARG A 115 4.10 0.84 -8.08
CA ARG A 115 2.94 -0.03 -7.81
C ARG A 115 2.89 -1.18 -8.81
N ASN A 116 1.98 -2.15 -8.61
CA ASN A 116 1.72 -3.19 -9.63
C ASN A 116 1.38 -2.54 -10.95
N ASP A 117 2.00 -3.02 -12.03
CA ASP A 117 1.52 -2.73 -13.37
C ASP A 117 0.13 -3.36 -13.57
N ASP A 118 -0.60 -2.88 -14.58
CA ASP A 118 -1.93 -3.36 -14.94
C ASP A 118 -3.00 -3.24 -13.84
N ILE A 119 -2.81 -2.35 -12.86
CA ILE A 119 -3.90 -1.94 -11.97
C ILE A 119 -4.85 -1.06 -12.78
N ILE A 120 -5.88 -1.69 -13.37
CA ILE A 120 -6.80 -1.07 -14.33
C ILE A 120 -7.55 0.16 -13.79
N ASN A 121 -7.67 0.28 -12.47
CA ASN A 121 -8.31 1.41 -11.82
C ASN A 121 -7.39 2.62 -11.61
N ILE A 122 -6.14 2.55 -12.03
CA ILE A 122 -5.18 3.65 -12.08
C ILE A 122 -4.69 3.80 -13.53
N ASN A 123 -4.96 4.94 -14.17
CA ASN A 123 -4.43 5.27 -15.50
C ASN A 123 -4.64 4.18 -16.57
N ASN A 124 -5.78 3.47 -16.53
CA ASN A 124 -6.10 2.36 -17.44
C ASN A 124 -5.04 1.23 -17.46
N GLY A 125 -4.43 0.92 -16.31
CA GLY A 125 -3.45 -0.15 -16.19
C GLY A 125 -2.00 0.33 -16.27
N ASN A 126 -1.72 1.57 -16.69
CA ASN A 126 -0.37 2.16 -16.62
C ASN A 126 -0.05 2.65 -15.19
N SER A 127 -0.19 1.76 -14.21
CA SER A 127 -0.08 2.03 -12.78
C SER A 127 1.34 1.92 -12.27
N VAL A 128 2.24 1.21 -12.97
CA VAL A 128 3.67 1.14 -12.63
C VAL A 128 4.32 2.52 -12.59
N GLN A 129 3.88 3.46 -13.44
CA GLN A 129 4.37 4.84 -13.46
C GLN A 129 3.85 5.71 -12.31
N THR A 130 2.99 5.16 -11.45
CA THR A 130 2.42 5.85 -10.29
C THR A 130 3.11 5.36 -9.03
N THR A 131 3.81 6.27 -8.36
CA THR A 131 4.49 6.01 -7.09
C THR A 131 3.51 5.49 -6.02
N PHE A 132 3.95 4.52 -5.22
CA PHE A 132 3.25 4.06 -4.03
C PHE A 132 3.45 5.07 -2.90
N TYR A 133 2.36 5.35 -2.17
CA TYR A 133 2.37 6.31 -1.06
C TYR A 133 1.39 5.88 0.02
N THR A 134 1.85 5.88 1.27
CA THR A 134 1.04 5.67 2.47
C THR A 134 1.48 6.64 3.57
N GLU A 135 0.54 7.06 4.41
CA GLU A 135 0.78 8.03 5.47
C GLU A 135 -0.01 7.68 6.73
N THR A 136 0.54 8.05 7.88
CA THR A 136 -0.13 8.00 9.17
C THR A 136 0.16 9.30 9.93
N LEU A 137 -0.82 9.76 10.71
CA LEU A 137 -0.68 10.94 11.54
C LEU A 137 -0.71 10.50 13.00
N ILE A 138 0.37 10.75 13.74
CA ILE A 138 0.39 10.55 15.18
C ILE A 138 0.27 11.89 15.90
N ILE A 139 -0.57 11.96 16.92
CA ILE A 139 -0.66 13.14 17.79
C ILE A 139 0.00 12.79 19.11
N ILE A 140 1.05 13.53 19.46
CA ILE A 140 1.74 13.37 20.74
C ILE A 140 1.26 14.47 21.65
N ASP A 141 0.37 14.13 22.57
CA ASP A 141 -0.19 15.04 23.57
C ASP A 141 0.18 14.57 24.99
N PRO A 142 0.80 15.42 25.83
CA PRO A 142 1.15 15.05 27.20
C PRO A 142 -0.03 14.64 28.09
N PHE A 143 -1.25 15.06 27.75
CA PHE A 143 -2.46 14.80 28.53
C PHE A 143 -3.14 13.47 28.16
N PHE A 144 -2.92 12.93 26.96
CA PHE A 144 -3.48 11.64 26.53
C PHE A 144 -2.63 10.43 26.97
N GLY A 145 -1.44 10.67 27.51
CA GLY A 145 -0.56 9.60 27.95
C GLY A 145 0.14 8.89 26.80
N ILE A 146 0.34 7.58 26.94
CA ILE A 146 0.98 6.75 25.92
C ILE A 146 -0.10 6.26 24.98
N ASN A 147 0.12 6.44 23.68
CA ASN A 147 -0.78 5.96 22.64
C ASN A 147 0.02 5.36 21.48
N ASN A 148 -0.55 4.35 20.83
CA ASN A 148 0.02 3.62 19.70
C ASN A 148 -0.94 3.70 18.50
N SER A 149 -0.46 3.35 17.31
CA SER A 149 -1.35 3.19 16.17
C SER A 149 -2.21 1.93 16.32
N PRO A 150 -3.41 1.89 15.71
CA PRO A 150 -4.14 0.65 15.53
C PRO A 150 -3.31 -0.40 14.79
N VAL A 151 -3.57 -1.67 15.05
CA VAL A 151 -2.92 -2.81 14.40
C VAL A 151 -3.93 -3.52 13.51
N LEU A 152 -3.60 -3.69 12.23
CA LEU A 152 -4.40 -4.47 11.29
C LEU A 152 -3.92 -5.93 11.32
N THR A 153 -4.82 -6.87 11.58
CA THR A 153 -4.46 -8.29 11.76
C THR A 153 -4.79 -9.15 10.54
N VAL A 154 -5.67 -8.67 9.67
CA VAL A 154 -6.04 -9.36 8.43
C VAL A 154 -5.35 -8.66 7.27
N PRO A 155 -4.38 -9.31 6.60
CA PRO A 155 -3.68 -8.70 5.48
C PRO A 155 -4.58 -8.60 4.25
N PRO A 156 -4.43 -7.57 3.40
CA PRO A 156 -5.27 -7.36 2.22
C PRO A 156 -4.82 -8.24 1.03
N VAL A 157 -4.91 -9.57 1.18
CA VAL A 157 -4.47 -10.57 0.18
C VAL A 157 -5.64 -11.22 -0.58
N ASP A 158 -6.87 -10.83 -0.27
CA ASP A 158 -8.07 -11.45 -0.81
C ASP A 158 -8.31 -11.06 -2.28
N PHE A 159 -8.84 -12.00 -3.06
CA PHE A 159 -9.29 -11.73 -4.43
C PHE A 159 -10.79 -11.47 -4.48
N ALA A 160 -11.18 -10.48 -5.27
CA ALA A 160 -12.56 -10.14 -5.55
C ALA A 160 -12.89 -10.42 -7.02
N ALA A 161 -14.14 -10.76 -7.32
CA ALA A 161 -14.62 -10.98 -8.68
C ALA A 161 -15.77 -10.03 -9.01
N ILE A 162 -15.76 -9.46 -10.22
CA ILE A 162 -16.85 -8.59 -10.70
C ILE A 162 -18.17 -9.36 -10.65
N GLY A 163 -19.20 -8.75 -10.08
CA GLY A 163 -20.53 -9.36 -9.95
C GLY A 163 -20.60 -10.45 -8.87
N SER A 164 -19.64 -10.50 -7.94
CA SER A 164 -19.71 -11.34 -6.74
C SER A 164 -19.47 -10.47 -5.51
N ARG A 165 -20.20 -10.72 -4.43
CA ARG A 165 -20.01 -9.93 -3.22
C ARG A 165 -18.63 -10.18 -2.64
N PHE A 166 -17.91 -9.11 -2.35
CA PHE A 166 -16.63 -9.13 -1.69
C PHE A 166 -16.75 -8.46 -0.32
N VAL A 167 -16.14 -9.07 0.69
CA VAL A 167 -16.09 -8.54 2.05
C VAL A 167 -14.66 -8.64 2.55
N HIS A 168 -14.10 -7.52 2.99
CA HIS A 168 -12.82 -7.49 3.66
C HIS A 168 -12.92 -6.65 4.94
N ASN A 169 -12.47 -7.21 6.05
CA ASN A 169 -12.32 -6.50 7.31
C ASN A 169 -10.83 -6.56 7.69
N PRO A 170 -10.18 -5.42 8.00
CA PRO A 170 -8.75 -5.42 8.31
C PRO A 170 -8.41 -6.05 9.68
N GLY A 171 -9.40 -6.49 10.45
CA GLY A 171 -9.23 -7.06 11.79
C GLY A 171 -8.54 -6.07 12.72
N ALA A 172 -8.87 -4.79 12.58
CA ALA A 172 -8.17 -3.71 13.25
C ALA A 172 -8.53 -3.67 14.74
N PHE A 173 -7.53 -3.53 15.60
CA PHE A 173 -7.73 -3.27 17.02
C PHE A 173 -6.76 -2.20 17.51
N ASP A 174 -7.16 -1.49 18.56
CA ASP A 174 -6.29 -0.54 19.25
C ASP A 174 -5.68 -1.20 20.50
N PRO A 175 -4.34 -1.25 20.64
CA PRO A 175 -3.71 -1.89 21.79
C PRO A 175 -3.89 -1.11 23.10
N ASP A 176 -4.25 0.17 23.04
CA ASP A 176 -4.50 1.04 24.20
C ASP A 176 -5.99 1.06 24.60
N GLY A 177 -6.86 0.44 23.78
CA GLY A 177 -8.30 0.33 24.03
C GLY A 177 -9.11 1.50 23.48
N ASP A 178 -8.53 2.31 22.60
CA ASP A 178 -9.23 3.40 21.94
C ASP A 178 -10.31 2.87 20.99
N SER A 179 -11.36 3.67 20.79
CA SER A 179 -12.38 3.39 19.78
C SER A 179 -11.84 3.67 18.39
N LEU A 180 -12.12 2.77 17.45
CA LEU A 180 -11.72 2.91 16.05
C LEU A 180 -12.84 3.48 15.18
N ALA A 181 -12.46 4.22 14.15
CA ALA A 181 -13.36 4.71 13.12
C ALA A 181 -12.72 4.54 11.73
N TYR A 182 -13.54 4.21 10.75
CA TYR A 182 -13.09 3.87 9.39
C TYR A 182 -13.70 4.82 8.37
N ARG A 183 -12.90 5.20 7.38
CA ARG A 183 -13.34 6.03 6.26
C ARG A 183 -12.45 5.78 5.06
N PHE A 184 -13.04 5.78 3.87
CA PHE A 184 -12.27 5.83 2.63
C PHE A 184 -11.43 7.10 2.55
N THR A 185 -10.26 6.97 1.93
CA THR A 185 -9.39 8.10 1.59
C THR A 185 -9.08 8.05 0.09
N SER A 186 -8.68 9.18 -0.48
CA SER A 186 -8.23 9.23 -1.86
C SER A 186 -6.91 8.47 -2.00
N VAL A 187 -6.76 7.70 -3.07
CA VAL A 187 -5.48 7.07 -3.41
C VAL A 187 -4.46 8.15 -3.75
N LYS A 188 -3.33 8.16 -3.05
CA LYS A 188 -2.27 9.17 -3.19
C LYS A 188 -1.03 8.60 -3.89
N ARG A 189 -0.25 9.50 -4.50
CA ARG A 189 1.07 9.22 -5.08
C ARG A 189 2.20 10.00 -4.40
N ALA A 190 1.85 11.01 -3.61
CA ALA A 190 2.75 11.79 -2.78
C ALA A 190 1.93 12.52 -1.71
N GLN A 191 2.61 13.18 -0.77
CA GLN A 191 1.95 14.04 0.20
C GLN A 191 1.10 15.10 -0.52
N ASN A 192 -0.16 15.22 -0.09
CA ASN A 192 -1.15 16.14 -0.67
C ASN A 192 -1.41 15.96 -2.18
N THR A 193 -1.02 14.82 -2.77
CA THR A 193 -1.15 14.58 -4.21
C THR A 193 -1.87 13.27 -4.47
N VAL A 194 -3.10 13.36 -4.99
CA VAL A 194 -3.89 12.20 -5.38
C VAL A 194 -3.39 11.58 -6.68
N VAL A 195 -3.68 10.29 -6.89
CA VAL A 195 -3.44 9.61 -8.17
C VAL A 195 -4.41 10.16 -9.21
N GLY A 196 -3.88 10.75 -10.27
CA GLY A 196 -4.68 11.13 -11.44
C GLY A 196 -5.19 9.90 -12.18
N GLY A 197 -6.37 9.99 -12.79
CA GLY A 197 -6.95 8.87 -13.54
C GLY A 197 -7.37 7.67 -12.69
N TYR A 198 -7.44 7.82 -11.36
CA TYR A 198 -8.02 6.80 -10.49
C TYR A 198 -9.54 6.71 -10.71
N ARG A 199 -10.07 5.48 -10.79
CA ARG A 199 -11.50 5.19 -10.86
C ARG A 199 -11.89 4.27 -9.70
N GLU A 200 -13.02 4.53 -9.08
CA GLU A 200 -13.53 3.65 -8.02
C GLU A 200 -13.98 2.30 -8.59
N LEU A 201 -14.02 1.25 -7.77
CA LEU A 201 -14.43 -0.10 -8.19
C LEU A 201 -15.86 -0.17 -8.76
N ILE A 202 -16.68 0.84 -8.49
CA ILE A 202 -18.05 0.99 -9.00
C ILE A 202 -18.11 1.83 -10.28
N HIS A 203 -17.00 2.05 -10.97
CA HIS A 203 -17.00 2.74 -12.26
C HIS A 203 -17.54 1.85 -13.38
N GLU A 204 -18.39 2.38 -14.26
CA GLU A 204 -19.10 1.62 -15.30
C GLU A 204 -18.19 0.85 -16.25
N ASP A 205 -17.04 1.43 -16.61
CA ASP A 205 -16.02 0.78 -17.47
C ASP A 205 -15.52 -0.58 -16.98
N PHE A 206 -15.70 -0.92 -15.70
CA PHE A 206 -15.31 -2.22 -15.15
C PHE A 206 -16.39 -3.31 -15.33
N TYR A 207 -17.56 -2.97 -15.87
CA TYR A 207 -18.69 -3.87 -15.96
C TYR A 207 -19.19 -3.99 -17.39
N THR A 208 -19.39 -5.22 -17.86
CA THR A 208 -20.03 -5.47 -19.15
C THR A 208 -21.50 -4.99 -19.17
N ASN A 209 -22.17 -5.04 -18.01
CA ASN A 209 -23.53 -4.55 -17.83
C ASN A 209 -23.65 -3.84 -16.47
N PHE A 210 -23.27 -2.56 -16.43
CA PHE A 210 -23.23 -1.79 -15.19
C PHE A 210 -24.56 -1.74 -14.42
N PRO A 211 -25.75 -1.54 -15.06
CA PRO A 211 -27.04 -1.61 -14.37
C PRO A 211 -27.38 -2.94 -13.68
N GLN A 212 -26.64 -4.02 -13.99
CA GLN A 212 -26.78 -5.35 -13.38
C GLN A 212 -25.44 -5.84 -12.82
N GLY A 213 -24.56 -4.91 -12.41
CA GLY A 213 -23.21 -5.21 -11.96
C GLY A 213 -23.10 -5.73 -10.52
N ASN A 214 -24.17 -5.68 -9.72
CA ASN A 214 -24.18 -6.28 -8.39
C ASN A 214 -24.33 -7.82 -8.43
N GLU A 215 -24.05 -8.49 -7.31
CA GLU A 215 -24.10 -9.96 -7.20
C GLU A 215 -25.45 -10.57 -7.58
N SER A 216 -26.55 -9.87 -7.27
CA SER A 216 -27.91 -10.34 -7.60
C SER A 216 -28.35 -10.01 -9.03
N GLN A 217 -27.54 -9.28 -9.82
CA GLN A 217 -27.87 -8.78 -11.16
C GLN A 217 -29.16 -7.94 -11.21
N THR A 218 -29.53 -7.32 -10.08
CA THR A 218 -30.75 -6.51 -9.95
C THR A 218 -30.49 -5.02 -9.95
N GLY A 219 -29.23 -4.59 -9.91
CA GLY A 219 -28.85 -3.19 -9.83
C GLY A 219 -27.35 -2.96 -10.06
N PRO A 220 -26.94 -1.69 -10.04
CA PRO A 220 -25.53 -1.32 -10.11
C PRO A 220 -24.74 -1.82 -8.88
N PRO A 221 -23.43 -2.01 -9.02
CA PRO A 221 -22.54 -2.37 -7.92
C PRO A 221 -22.50 -1.24 -6.88
N THR A 222 -22.18 -1.59 -5.64
CA THR A 222 -22.04 -0.63 -4.54
C THR A 222 -20.73 -0.86 -3.83
N LEU A 223 -20.06 0.19 -3.35
CA LEU A 223 -18.89 0.08 -2.49
C LEU A 223 -19.17 0.82 -1.19
N THR A 224 -19.09 0.10 -0.07
CA THR A 224 -19.41 0.63 1.26
C THR A 224 -18.33 0.25 2.26
N LEU A 225 -18.19 1.06 3.31
CA LEU A 225 -17.30 0.81 4.42
C LEU A 225 -18.04 1.13 5.72
N ASP A 226 -18.18 0.14 6.60
CA ASP A 226 -18.76 0.37 7.91
C ASP A 226 -17.81 1.23 8.75
N SER A 227 -18.26 2.43 9.11
CA SER A 227 -17.45 3.42 9.84
C SER A 227 -17.05 2.99 11.26
N ARG A 228 -17.65 1.94 11.82
CA ARG A 228 -17.42 1.44 13.20
C ARG A 228 -16.74 0.09 13.23
N TYR A 229 -17.09 -0.81 12.31
CA TYR A 229 -16.59 -2.18 12.30
C TYR A 229 -15.51 -2.42 11.25
N GLY A 230 -15.37 -1.53 10.26
CA GLY A 230 -14.34 -1.64 9.23
C GLY A 230 -14.64 -2.64 8.12
N ASP A 231 -15.87 -3.17 8.04
CA ASP A 231 -16.29 -4.04 6.95
C ASP A 231 -16.37 -3.23 5.65
N LEU A 232 -15.42 -3.48 4.75
CA LEU A 232 -15.50 -3.06 3.35
C LEU A 232 -16.35 -4.09 2.61
N ILE A 233 -17.42 -3.62 1.96
CA ILE A 233 -18.31 -4.46 1.17
C ILE A 233 -18.42 -3.88 -0.23
N TRP A 234 -18.11 -4.71 -1.22
CA TRP A 234 -18.27 -4.44 -2.64
C TRP A 234 -19.23 -5.46 -3.28
#